data_AF-A0A9N8E2P1-F1
#
_entry.id   AF-A0A9N8E2P1-F1
#
_cell.length_a   1.000
_cell.length_b   1.000
_cell.length_c   1.000
_cell.angle_alpha   90.00
_cell.angle_beta   90.00
_cell.angle_gamma   90.00
#
_symmetry.space_group_name_H-M   'P 1'
#
loop_
_entity.id
_entity.type
_entity.pdbx_description
1 polymer ?
#
loop_
_entity_poly.entity_id
_entity_poly.type
_entity_poly.pdbx_seq_one_letter_code
_entity_poly.pdbx_strand_id
1 'polypeptide(L)'
;MKFFLSSLSLATLLVLPNGSNAFTLFPNQPSVNTRGTPLFMKVGVFFGTSTGNTEECAEKIAEKLGAEGPFDVDDGDSIVETFRKYDALVVGTPTWNTGADTERSGTGWDELYYGSMEGLDLGDKKVAVFGLGDSVSYSENYADAAGELHDIFESLGCKMHGYVSTEGYLHDDSKAIRGGDKFCGLLLDMVNQEELTDERIDNWIAQLGSEGFLEGEGDAVQDAVVIEAAAVMPDTPPTTGTMENLEQLDENSSLLDQSIASHDTGFKPHTNTITGKTMWTSVDGTKCFITEGTSATATRQSTTFSA
;
A
#
# COMPACT_ATOMS: atom_id res chain seq x y z
N MET A 1 -74.66 10.02 -42.62
CA MET A 1 -73.83 11.23 -42.84
C MET A 1 -72.66 10.83 -43.72
N LYS A 2 -72.75 10.93 -45.06
CA LYS A 2 -72.33 12.07 -45.93
C LYS A 2 -70.90 12.55 -45.61
N PHE A 3 -69.84 12.14 -46.32
CA PHE A 3 -69.39 12.43 -47.71
C PHE A 3 -68.58 13.75 -47.87
N PHE A 4 -67.29 13.57 -48.22
CA PHE A 4 -66.51 14.21 -49.31
C PHE A 4 -66.04 15.69 -49.28
N LEU A 5 -64.87 15.86 -49.95
CA LEU A 5 -64.28 17.06 -50.62
C LEU A 5 -63.60 18.09 -49.70
N SER A 6 -62.57 18.85 -50.09
CA SER A 6 -61.65 18.91 -51.24
C SER A 6 -60.84 20.21 -51.05
N SER A 7 -59.55 20.17 -51.38
CA SER A 7 -58.72 21.22 -52.01
C SER A 7 -59.36 22.59 -52.29
N LEU A 8 -58.67 23.72 -51.99
CA LEU A 8 -57.89 24.52 -52.97
C LEU A 8 -57.31 25.80 -52.32
N SER A 9 -56.11 26.15 -52.78
CA SER A 9 -55.29 27.37 -52.64
C SER A 9 -56.01 28.74 -52.75
N LEU A 10 -55.56 29.75 -51.99
CA LEU A 10 -55.04 31.02 -52.57
C LEU A 10 -54.30 31.90 -51.54
N ALA A 11 -53.25 32.57 -52.05
CA ALA A 11 -52.26 33.40 -51.38
C ALA A 11 -52.80 34.69 -50.73
N THR A 12 -52.12 35.11 -49.66
CA THR A 12 -52.01 36.53 -49.31
C THR A 12 -50.56 36.85 -48.99
N LEU A 13 -49.98 37.68 -49.87
CA LEU A 13 -48.69 38.32 -49.79
C LEU A 13 -48.71 39.41 -48.70
N LEU A 14 -47.77 39.41 -47.75
CA LEU A 14 -47.48 40.62 -46.95
C LEU A 14 -45.98 40.76 -46.68
N VAL A 15 -45.35 41.51 -47.59
CA VAL A 15 -44.36 42.58 -47.37
C VAL A 15 -43.41 42.45 -46.16
N LEU A 16 -42.14 42.18 -46.46
CA LEU A 16 -41.00 42.60 -45.62
C LEU A 16 -40.82 44.12 -45.72
N PRO A 17 -40.50 44.81 -44.62
CA PRO A 17 -39.59 45.93 -44.67
C PRO A 17 -38.30 45.61 -43.91
N ASN A 18 -37.20 45.83 -44.62
CA ASN A 18 -35.85 46.05 -44.11
C ASN A 18 -35.82 46.89 -42.82
N GLY A 19 -34.93 46.54 -41.89
CA GLY A 19 -34.61 47.44 -40.80
C GLY A 19 -33.72 46.85 -39.72
N SER A 20 -32.41 47.05 -39.90
CA SER A 20 -31.42 47.17 -38.82
C SER A 20 -30.94 45.88 -38.17
N ASN A 21 -29.81 45.41 -38.68
CA ASN A 21 -28.85 44.57 -37.97
C ASN A 21 -28.42 45.28 -36.67
N ALA A 22 -29.07 44.97 -35.54
CA ALA A 22 -28.46 45.19 -34.24
C ALA A 22 -27.47 44.04 -34.00
N PHE A 23 -26.23 44.24 -34.46
CA PHE A 23 -25.07 43.46 -34.04
C PHE A 23 -24.88 43.72 -32.54
N THR A 24 -25.50 42.92 -31.68
CA THR A 24 -25.03 42.82 -30.31
C THR A 24 -23.73 42.03 -30.36
N LEU A 25 -22.60 42.75 -30.37
CA LEU A 25 -21.31 42.20 -30.00
C LEU A 25 -21.45 41.62 -28.58
N PHE A 26 -21.69 40.32 -28.49
CA PHE A 26 -21.29 39.59 -27.31
C PHE A 26 -19.77 39.57 -27.32
N PRO A 27 -19.09 40.03 -26.26
CA PRO A 27 -17.65 39.88 -26.16
C PRO A 27 -17.34 38.38 -26.20
N ASN A 28 -16.48 38.03 -27.15
CA ASN A 28 -15.86 36.73 -27.36
C ASN A 28 -15.57 36.10 -26.00
N GLN A 29 -16.35 35.09 -25.60
CA GLN A 29 -16.01 34.31 -24.40
C GLN A 29 -14.69 33.61 -24.72
N PRO A 30 -13.64 33.74 -23.89
CA PRO A 30 -12.46 32.91 -24.06
C PRO A 30 -12.94 31.46 -24.01
N SER A 31 -12.58 30.69 -25.03
CA SER A 31 -12.74 29.24 -25.01
C SER A 31 -12.13 28.74 -23.70
N VAL A 32 -12.97 28.28 -22.78
CA VAL A 32 -12.51 27.56 -21.59
C VAL A 32 -11.80 26.34 -22.15
N ASN A 33 -10.47 26.42 -22.20
CA ASN A 33 -9.63 25.26 -22.37
C ASN A 33 -9.91 24.43 -21.12
N THR A 34 -10.79 23.43 -21.24
CA THR A 34 -10.93 22.40 -20.21
C THR A 34 -9.57 21.74 -20.15
N ARG A 35 -8.70 22.24 -19.28
CA ARG A 35 -7.61 21.42 -18.74
C ARG A 35 -8.31 20.15 -18.30
N GLY A 36 -7.98 19.02 -18.93
CA GLY A 36 -8.49 17.74 -18.46
C GLY A 36 -8.25 17.71 -16.96
N THR A 37 -9.30 17.51 -16.18
CA THR A 37 -9.12 17.15 -14.77
C THR A 37 -8.14 15.98 -14.77
N PRO A 38 -7.01 16.06 -14.04
CA PRO A 38 -6.13 14.91 -13.92
C PRO A 38 -7.00 13.76 -13.42
N LEU A 39 -7.04 12.67 -14.18
CA LEU A 39 -7.76 11.48 -13.80
C LEU A 39 -6.95 10.89 -12.63
N PHE A 40 -7.34 11.21 -11.40
CA PHE A 40 -6.70 10.63 -10.23
C PHE A 40 -7.01 9.14 -10.20
N MET A 41 -5.96 8.32 -10.15
CA MET A 41 -6.10 6.88 -10.07
C MET A 41 -6.77 6.47 -8.76
N LYS A 42 -7.67 5.48 -8.82
CA LYS A 42 -8.23 4.89 -7.62
C LYS A 42 -7.21 3.94 -6.99
N VAL A 43 -6.62 4.34 -5.86
CA VAL A 43 -5.63 3.54 -5.14
C VAL A 43 -6.30 2.71 -4.05
N GLY A 44 -5.97 1.41 -3.99
CA GLY A 44 -6.35 0.53 -2.88
C GLY A 44 -5.13 0.13 -2.04
N VAL A 45 -5.23 0.21 -0.72
CA VAL A 45 -4.17 -0.23 0.21
C VAL A 45 -4.52 -1.59 0.79
N PHE A 46 -3.64 -2.57 0.61
CA PHE A 46 -3.81 -3.94 1.08
C PHE A 46 -2.62 -4.34 1.95
N PHE A 47 -2.86 -5.08 3.02
CA PHE A 47 -1.79 -5.51 3.90
C PHE A 47 -2.09 -6.88 4.49
N GLY A 48 -1.06 -7.58 4.94
CA GLY A 48 -1.22 -8.68 5.90
C GLY A 48 -0.55 -8.30 7.21
N THR A 49 -1.07 -8.80 8.33
CA THR A 49 -0.49 -8.54 9.65
C THR A 49 -0.66 -9.74 10.57
N SER A 50 0.24 -9.89 11.54
CA SER A 50 0.08 -10.88 12.62
C SER A 50 -0.04 -10.23 14.00
N THR A 51 0.55 -9.04 14.16
CA THR A 51 0.66 -8.32 15.44
C THR A 51 0.10 -6.89 15.40
N GLY A 52 -0.35 -6.41 14.25
CA GLY A 52 -0.96 -5.06 14.09
C GLY A 52 -0.01 -3.99 13.57
N ASN A 53 1.31 -4.17 13.62
CA ASN A 53 2.26 -3.11 13.20
C ASN A 53 2.12 -2.75 11.71
N THR A 54 1.90 -3.74 10.84
CA THR A 54 1.70 -3.50 9.40
C THR A 54 0.38 -2.77 9.14
N GLU A 55 -0.66 -3.08 9.93
CA GLU A 55 -1.97 -2.44 9.84
C GLU A 55 -1.85 -0.95 10.18
N GLU A 56 -1.19 -0.60 11.28
CA GLU A 56 -0.98 0.81 11.65
C GLU A 56 -0.24 1.59 10.55
N CYS A 57 0.80 0.99 9.95
CA CYS A 57 1.49 1.60 8.83
C CYS A 57 0.60 1.74 7.58
N ALA A 58 -0.24 0.72 7.31
CA ALA A 58 -1.18 0.73 6.20
C ALA A 58 -2.25 1.83 6.36
N GLU A 59 -2.76 2.03 7.58
CA GLU A 59 -3.71 3.10 7.92
C GLU A 59 -3.10 4.47 7.64
N LYS A 60 -1.88 4.72 8.14
CA LYS A 60 -1.16 5.97 7.91
C LYS A 60 -0.93 6.24 6.41
N ILE A 61 -0.53 5.21 5.66
CA ILE A 61 -0.32 5.30 4.21
C ILE A 61 -1.64 5.59 3.49
N ALA A 62 -2.72 4.89 3.83
CA ALA A 62 -4.04 5.09 3.24
C ALA A 62 -4.57 6.50 3.47
N GLU A 63 -4.46 7.01 4.71
CA GLU A 63 -4.89 8.36 5.08
C GLU A 63 -4.12 9.42 4.29
N LYS A 64 -2.78 9.34 4.26
CA LYS A 64 -1.93 10.32 3.60
C LYS A 64 -2.06 10.30 2.06
N LEU A 65 -2.33 9.14 1.47
CA LEU A 65 -2.61 9.00 0.04
C LEU A 65 -4.05 9.40 -0.34
N GLY A 66 -4.97 9.47 0.62
CA GLY A 66 -6.41 9.55 0.33
C GLY A 66 -6.92 8.33 -0.44
N ALA A 67 -6.31 7.16 -0.19
CA ALA A 67 -6.63 5.90 -0.83
C ALA A 67 -7.82 5.22 -0.14
N GLU A 68 -8.45 4.23 -0.80
CA GLU A 68 -9.44 3.37 -0.15
C GLU A 68 -8.74 2.22 0.58
N GLY A 69 -9.24 1.89 1.78
CA GLY A 69 -8.65 0.89 2.66
C GLY A 69 -8.27 1.48 4.02
N PRO A 70 -7.36 0.83 4.76
CA PRO A 70 -6.59 -0.35 4.37
C PRO A 70 -7.43 -1.65 4.46
N PHE A 71 -7.12 -2.64 3.61
CA PHE A 71 -7.78 -3.95 3.57
C PHE A 71 -6.82 -5.03 4.07
N ASP A 72 -7.20 -5.74 5.12
CA ASP A 72 -6.47 -6.93 5.55
C ASP A 72 -6.75 -8.09 4.57
N VAL A 73 -5.69 -8.72 4.10
CA VAL A 73 -5.76 -9.89 3.22
C VAL A 73 -6.32 -11.13 3.92
N ASP A 74 -6.27 -11.19 5.25
CA ASP A 74 -6.81 -12.29 6.06
C ASP A 74 -8.33 -12.17 6.35
N ASP A 75 -8.92 -10.98 6.23
CA ASP A 75 -10.31 -10.70 6.64
C ASP A 75 -11.37 -10.91 5.52
N GLY A 76 -10.95 -11.21 4.28
CA GLY A 76 -11.82 -11.09 3.11
C GLY A 76 -11.90 -12.32 2.21
N ASP A 77 -13.11 -12.84 2.03
CA ASP A 77 -13.42 -13.72 0.89
C ASP A 77 -13.20 -12.93 -0.42
N SER A 78 -12.28 -13.40 -1.27
CA SER A 78 -12.02 -12.86 -2.62
C SER A 78 -11.31 -11.49 -2.68
N ILE A 79 -10.24 -11.31 -1.90
CA ILE A 79 -9.37 -10.12 -1.98
C ILE A 79 -8.82 -9.88 -3.39
N VAL A 80 -8.57 -10.96 -4.15
CA VAL A 80 -8.10 -10.92 -5.53
C VAL A 80 -9.06 -10.17 -6.47
N GLU A 81 -10.37 -10.38 -6.31
CA GLU A 81 -11.37 -9.66 -7.10
C GLU A 81 -11.45 -8.18 -6.70
N THR A 82 -11.00 -7.86 -5.48
CA THR A 82 -10.92 -6.48 -5.00
C THR A 82 -9.71 -5.75 -5.60
N PHE A 83 -8.59 -6.41 -5.88
CA PHE A 83 -7.46 -5.82 -6.63
C PHE A 83 -7.89 -5.27 -7.99
N ARG A 84 -8.83 -5.94 -8.67
CA ARG A 84 -9.33 -5.53 -9.99
C ARG A 84 -10.14 -4.23 -9.97
N LYS A 85 -10.64 -3.82 -8.80
CA LYS A 85 -11.48 -2.61 -8.63
C LYS A 85 -10.68 -1.31 -8.56
N TYR A 86 -9.35 -1.41 -8.42
CA TYR A 86 -8.45 -0.27 -8.25
C TYR A 86 -7.52 -0.12 -9.45
N ASP A 87 -7.13 1.10 -9.77
CA ASP A 87 -6.21 1.41 -10.86
C ASP A 87 -4.75 1.24 -10.44
N ALA A 88 -4.47 1.43 -9.15
CA ALA A 88 -3.18 1.21 -8.53
C ALA A 88 -3.33 0.54 -7.15
N LEU A 89 -2.33 -0.22 -6.74
CA LEU A 89 -2.32 -0.94 -5.47
C LEU A 89 -1.11 -0.53 -4.64
N VAL A 90 -1.33 -0.35 -3.35
CA VAL A 90 -0.25 -0.31 -2.37
C VAL A 90 -0.38 -1.57 -1.53
N VAL A 91 0.69 -2.37 -1.46
CA VAL A 91 0.66 -3.70 -0.84
C VAL A 91 1.71 -3.82 0.26
N GLY A 92 1.29 -4.30 1.43
CA GLY A 92 2.06 -4.30 2.66
C GLY A 92 2.29 -5.67 3.26
N THR A 93 3.51 -5.99 3.70
CA THR A 93 3.79 -7.28 4.35
C THR A 93 4.81 -7.19 5.47
N PRO A 94 4.62 -7.89 6.61
CA PRO A 94 5.68 -8.14 7.57
C PRO A 94 6.59 -9.26 7.07
N THR A 95 7.74 -9.42 7.72
CA THR A 95 8.62 -10.60 7.56
C THR A 95 8.68 -11.37 8.87
N TRP A 96 8.36 -12.66 8.82
CA TRP A 96 8.42 -13.55 9.99
C TRP A 96 9.33 -14.74 9.77
N ASN A 97 9.16 -15.44 8.64
CA ASN A 97 9.91 -16.65 8.33
C ASN A 97 11.29 -16.30 7.72
N THR A 98 12.11 -15.65 8.53
CA THR A 98 13.45 -15.17 8.21
C THR A 98 14.35 -16.31 7.72
N GLY A 99 15.04 -16.09 6.59
CA GLY A 99 15.93 -17.07 5.98
C GLY A 99 15.25 -18.13 5.12
N ALA A 100 13.91 -18.17 5.08
CA ALA A 100 13.19 -19.08 4.19
C ALA A 100 13.30 -18.65 2.72
N ASP A 101 13.03 -19.60 1.82
CA ASP A 101 12.99 -19.37 0.37
C ASP A 101 11.62 -18.87 -0.13
N THR A 102 10.55 -19.18 0.60
CA THR A 102 9.16 -18.81 0.29
C THR A 102 8.35 -18.71 1.59
N GLU A 103 7.13 -18.18 1.48
CA GLU A 103 6.18 -18.09 2.60
C GLU A 103 6.76 -17.28 3.77
N ARG A 104 7.28 -16.09 3.44
CA ARG A 104 7.99 -15.23 4.40
C ARG A 104 7.08 -14.39 5.26
N SER A 105 5.86 -14.11 4.79
CA SER A 105 5.01 -13.12 5.44
C SER A 105 4.35 -13.66 6.70
N GLY A 106 4.06 -14.96 6.79
CA GLY A 106 3.29 -15.50 7.92
C GLY A 106 1.87 -14.96 8.04
N THR A 107 1.32 -14.45 6.95
CA THR A 107 -0.02 -13.84 6.85
C THR A 107 -0.78 -14.46 5.68
N GLY A 108 -2.02 -14.01 5.45
CA GLY A 108 -2.84 -14.45 4.33
C GLY A 108 -2.20 -14.26 2.95
N TRP A 109 -1.18 -13.41 2.83
CA TRP A 109 -0.36 -13.30 1.62
C TRP A 109 0.21 -14.65 1.15
N ASP A 110 0.75 -15.45 2.07
CA ASP A 110 1.32 -16.75 1.74
C ASP A 110 0.26 -17.70 1.14
N GLU A 111 -0.99 -17.64 1.61
CA GLU A 111 -2.09 -18.43 1.03
C GLU A 111 -2.54 -17.88 -0.33
N LEU A 112 -2.56 -16.56 -0.48
CA LEU A 112 -2.96 -15.92 -1.74
C LEU A 112 -1.97 -16.19 -2.86
N TYR A 113 -0.67 -16.06 -2.59
CA TYR A 113 0.39 -16.25 -3.58
C TYR A 113 0.37 -17.64 -4.20
N TYR A 114 0.35 -18.67 -3.35
CA TYR A 114 0.47 -20.07 -3.76
C TYR A 114 -0.89 -20.75 -4.00
N GLY A 115 -1.99 -19.99 -3.93
CA GLY A 115 -3.34 -20.50 -4.13
C GLY A 115 -4.16 -19.71 -5.14
N SER A 116 -4.44 -18.44 -4.82
CA SER A 116 -5.43 -17.63 -5.57
C SER A 116 -4.81 -16.70 -6.63
N MET A 117 -3.51 -16.43 -6.54
CA MET A 117 -2.79 -15.52 -7.44
C MET A 117 -1.95 -16.26 -8.49
N GLU A 118 -1.80 -17.58 -8.39
CA GLU A 118 -1.06 -18.37 -9.39
C GLU A 118 -1.72 -18.26 -10.77
N GLY A 119 -0.98 -17.74 -11.74
CA GLY A 119 -1.47 -17.54 -13.12
C GLY A 119 -2.46 -16.39 -13.29
N LEU A 120 -2.62 -15.52 -12.28
CA LEU A 120 -3.41 -14.30 -12.39
C LEU A 120 -2.70 -13.27 -13.30
N ASP A 121 -3.48 -12.57 -14.12
CA ASP A 121 -2.99 -11.41 -14.86
C ASP A 121 -3.70 -10.15 -14.33
N LEU A 122 -2.91 -9.26 -13.74
CA LEU A 122 -3.35 -7.96 -13.24
C LEU A 122 -3.04 -6.83 -14.25
N GLY A 123 -2.38 -7.16 -15.37
CA GLY A 123 -1.96 -6.26 -16.42
C GLY A 123 -0.97 -5.20 -15.93
N ASP A 124 -0.85 -4.12 -16.70
CA ASP A 124 0.03 -2.97 -16.45
C ASP A 124 -0.35 -2.11 -15.21
N LYS A 125 -1.07 -2.70 -14.23
CA LYS A 125 -1.50 -2.04 -13.00
C LYS A 125 -0.28 -1.55 -12.21
N LYS A 126 -0.35 -0.34 -11.70
CA LYS A 126 0.73 0.23 -10.88
C LYS A 126 0.67 -0.37 -9.48
N VAL A 127 1.80 -0.85 -8.99
CA VAL A 127 1.90 -1.45 -7.65
C VAL A 127 3.08 -0.85 -6.91
N ALA A 128 2.88 -0.44 -5.66
CA ALA A 128 3.92 0.00 -4.76
C ALA A 128 3.93 -0.89 -3.51
N VAL A 129 5.12 -1.32 -3.09
CA VAL A 129 5.28 -2.25 -1.97
C VAL A 129 5.75 -1.51 -0.73
N PHE A 130 5.23 -1.88 0.43
CA PHE A 130 5.85 -1.55 1.71
C PHE A 130 6.06 -2.80 2.56
N GLY A 131 7.14 -2.82 3.33
CA GLY A 131 7.58 -3.97 4.10
C GLY A 131 7.91 -3.61 5.53
N LEU A 132 7.56 -4.47 6.48
CA LEU A 132 8.01 -4.35 7.86
C LEU A 132 9.04 -5.44 8.17
N GLY A 133 10.10 -5.05 8.87
CA GLY A 133 11.14 -5.95 9.36
C GLY A 133 11.78 -5.41 10.63
N ASP A 134 12.55 -6.26 11.31
CA ASP A 134 13.36 -5.90 12.46
C ASP A 134 14.83 -5.91 12.04
N SER A 135 15.38 -4.70 11.89
CA SER A 135 16.73 -4.45 11.39
C SER A 135 17.84 -4.88 12.33
N VAL A 136 17.55 -5.00 13.63
CA VAL A 136 18.56 -5.29 14.66
C VAL A 136 18.65 -6.79 14.90
N SER A 137 17.51 -7.46 15.05
CA SER A 137 17.49 -8.90 15.32
C SER A 137 17.67 -9.74 14.06
N TYR A 138 17.27 -9.21 12.90
CA TYR A 138 17.28 -9.93 11.61
C TYR A 138 17.92 -9.09 10.50
N SER A 139 19.06 -8.48 10.79
CA SER A 139 19.79 -7.58 9.88
C SER A 139 20.17 -8.22 8.53
N GLU A 140 20.43 -9.53 8.50
CA GLU A 140 20.78 -10.29 7.28
C GLU A 140 19.56 -10.71 6.43
N ASN A 141 18.34 -10.46 6.92
CA ASN A 141 17.09 -10.82 6.24
C ASN A 141 16.04 -9.70 6.38
N TYR A 142 16.53 -8.46 6.40
CA TYR A 142 15.70 -7.31 6.75
C TYR A 142 14.56 -7.15 5.74
N ALA A 143 13.33 -7.33 6.23
CA ALA A 143 12.09 -7.22 5.46
C ALA A 143 12.05 -8.07 4.16
N ASP A 144 12.66 -9.25 4.14
CA ASP A 144 12.75 -10.13 2.96
C ASP A 144 11.40 -10.42 2.29
N ALA A 145 10.30 -10.47 3.05
CA ALA A 145 8.96 -10.73 2.51
C ALA A 145 8.50 -9.64 1.52
N ALA A 146 8.99 -8.40 1.65
CA ALA A 146 8.69 -7.34 0.70
C ALA A 146 9.28 -7.63 -0.69
N GLY A 147 10.44 -8.28 -0.74
CA GLY A 147 11.05 -8.75 -1.99
C GLY A 147 10.20 -9.83 -2.66
N GLU A 148 9.70 -10.80 -1.89
CA GLU A 148 8.81 -11.85 -2.40
C GLU A 148 7.49 -11.26 -2.92
N LEU A 149 6.87 -10.37 -2.14
CA LEU A 149 5.66 -9.65 -2.54
C LEU A 149 5.87 -8.85 -3.83
N HIS A 150 7.01 -8.16 -3.96
CA HIS A 150 7.37 -7.42 -5.18
C HIS A 150 7.49 -8.35 -6.40
N ASP A 151 8.28 -9.43 -6.28
CA ASP A 151 8.53 -10.36 -7.39
C ASP A 151 7.24 -11.02 -7.87
N ILE A 152 6.33 -11.34 -6.95
CA ILE A 152 5.03 -11.91 -7.28
C ILE A 152 4.21 -10.91 -8.09
N PHE A 153 3.99 -9.70 -7.60
CA PHE A 153 3.20 -8.71 -8.35
C PHE A 153 3.83 -8.35 -9.69
N GLU A 154 5.16 -8.27 -9.79
CA GLU A 154 5.87 -8.09 -11.06
C GLU A 154 5.59 -9.26 -12.03
N SER A 155 5.60 -10.50 -11.53
CA SER A 155 5.30 -11.68 -12.35
C SER A 155 3.86 -11.73 -12.88
N LEU A 156 2.92 -11.05 -12.20
CA LEU A 156 1.52 -10.91 -12.64
C LEU A 156 1.30 -9.79 -13.68
N GLY A 157 2.40 -9.19 -14.18
CA GLY A 157 2.38 -8.14 -15.21
C GLY A 157 2.34 -6.71 -14.68
N CYS A 158 2.34 -6.51 -13.36
CA CYS A 158 2.23 -5.18 -12.76
C CYS A 158 3.47 -4.31 -13.01
N LYS A 159 3.26 -3.00 -13.07
CA LYS A 159 4.31 -1.98 -13.09
C LYS A 159 4.67 -1.59 -11.67
N MET A 160 5.86 -1.97 -11.24
CA MET A 160 6.33 -1.71 -9.87
C MET A 160 6.87 -0.29 -9.73
N HIS A 161 6.50 0.38 -8.64
CA HIS A 161 6.84 1.76 -8.28
C HIS A 161 7.30 1.88 -6.83
N GLY A 162 7.91 3.01 -6.47
CA GLY A 162 8.23 3.36 -5.09
C GLY A 162 9.53 2.75 -4.56
N TYR A 163 10.55 2.61 -5.39
CA TYR A 163 11.86 2.10 -4.97
C TYR A 163 12.58 3.09 -4.07
N VAL A 164 12.92 2.71 -2.84
CA VAL A 164 13.55 3.59 -1.84
C VAL A 164 15.04 3.33 -1.75
N SER A 165 15.87 4.36 -1.52
CA SER A 165 17.31 4.18 -1.27
C SER A 165 17.56 3.31 -0.03
N THR A 166 18.58 2.47 -0.05
CA THR A 166 19.01 1.73 1.15
C THR A 166 19.74 2.62 2.17
N GLU A 167 20.09 3.85 1.79
CA GLU A 167 20.75 4.83 2.67
C GLU A 167 19.84 5.20 3.85
N GLY A 168 20.42 5.26 5.06
CA GLY A 168 19.69 5.59 6.28
C GLY A 168 18.94 4.41 6.91
N TYR A 169 19.07 3.20 6.35
CA TYR A 169 18.58 1.96 6.94
C TYR A 169 19.69 1.18 7.62
N LEU A 170 19.39 0.63 8.79
CA LEU A 170 20.25 -0.37 9.43
C LEU A 170 19.88 -1.74 8.85
N HIS A 171 20.82 -2.41 8.20
CA HIS A 171 20.70 -3.79 7.73
C HIS A 171 22.07 -4.27 7.24
N ASP A 172 22.26 -5.58 7.22
CA ASP A 172 23.43 -6.22 6.61
C ASP A 172 23.09 -6.79 5.22
N ASP A 173 21.90 -7.40 5.07
CA ASP A 173 21.41 -7.92 3.79
C ASP A 173 19.87 -7.96 3.76
N SER A 174 19.31 -7.98 2.55
CA SER A 174 17.87 -8.05 2.32
C SER A 174 17.54 -8.52 0.90
N LYS A 175 16.60 -9.45 0.79
CA LYS A 175 16.00 -9.90 -0.48
C LYS A 175 15.12 -8.82 -1.13
N ALA A 176 14.82 -7.73 -0.43
CA ALA A 176 14.12 -6.58 -0.99
C ALA A 176 15.05 -5.66 -1.80
N ILE A 177 16.37 -5.87 -1.81
CA ILE A 177 17.32 -5.02 -2.56
C ILE A 177 17.18 -5.26 -4.08
N ARG A 178 17.21 -4.17 -4.85
CA ARG A 178 17.11 -4.10 -6.31
C ARG A 178 18.17 -3.14 -6.83
N GLY A 179 18.89 -3.54 -7.87
CA GLY A 179 19.96 -2.71 -8.46
C GLY A 179 21.19 -2.48 -7.56
N GLY A 180 21.20 -3.02 -6.34
CA GLY A 180 22.32 -2.97 -5.39
C GLY A 180 22.26 -1.84 -4.37
N ASP A 181 21.45 -0.80 -4.60
CA ASP A 181 21.41 0.42 -3.78
C ASP A 181 19.98 0.90 -3.44
N LYS A 182 18.96 0.16 -3.85
CA LYS A 182 17.55 0.48 -3.57
C LYS A 182 16.80 -0.72 -3.05
N PHE A 183 15.84 -0.50 -2.17
CA PHE A 183 14.79 -1.46 -1.87
C PHE A 183 13.69 -1.42 -2.94
N CYS A 184 13.00 -2.54 -3.10
CA CYS A 184 11.86 -2.73 -4.02
C CYS A 184 10.59 -1.98 -3.60
N GLY A 185 10.65 -1.23 -2.49
CA GLY A 185 9.54 -0.57 -1.86
C GLY A 185 9.98 0.20 -0.60
N LEU A 186 9.02 0.74 0.14
CA LEU A 186 9.27 1.37 1.44
C LEU A 186 9.46 0.30 2.52
N LEU A 187 10.63 0.26 3.15
CA LEU A 187 10.84 -0.57 4.33
C LEU A 187 10.64 0.25 5.61
N LEU A 188 10.05 -0.37 6.62
CA LEU A 188 9.77 0.21 7.93
C LEU A 188 10.21 -0.76 9.04
N ASP A 189 10.54 -0.19 10.19
CA ASP A 189 10.92 -0.95 11.38
C ASP A 189 10.24 -0.33 12.60
N MET A 190 9.12 -0.95 13.00
CA MET A 190 8.31 -0.52 14.15
C MET A 190 8.86 -1.03 15.50
N VAL A 191 10.04 -1.65 15.51
CA VAL A 191 10.68 -2.18 16.74
C VAL A 191 11.88 -1.32 17.12
N ASN A 192 12.70 -0.94 16.14
CA ASN A 192 13.97 -0.26 16.37
C ASN A 192 14.06 1.16 15.79
N GLN A 193 13.18 1.52 14.85
CA GLN A 193 13.21 2.81 14.16
C GLN A 193 11.80 3.40 13.99
N GLU A 194 10.92 3.17 14.98
CA GLU A 194 9.52 3.61 14.95
C GLU A 194 9.40 5.12 14.77
N GLU A 195 10.32 5.88 15.37
CA GLU A 195 10.38 7.34 15.27
C GLU A 195 10.63 7.87 13.86
N LEU A 196 11.17 7.02 12.97
CA LEU A 196 11.42 7.35 11.56
C LEU A 196 10.25 6.96 10.65
N THR A 197 9.27 6.21 11.15
CA THR A 197 8.16 5.67 10.34
C THR A 197 7.36 6.77 9.65
N ASP A 198 6.92 7.78 10.39
CA ASP A 198 6.08 8.84 9.84
C ASP A 198 6.81 9.65 8.76
N GLU A 199 8.08 10.01 9.01
CA GLU A 199 8.92 10.73 8.05
C GLU A 199 9.16 9.91 6.78
N ARG A 200 9.46 8.61 6.92
CA ARG A 200 9.69 7.72 5.78
C ARG A 200 8.44 7.53 4.93
N ILE A 201 7.27 7.39 5.56
CA ILE A 201 5.98 7.31 4.85
C ILE A 201 5.72 8.61 4.07
N ASP A 202 5.91 9.77 4.69
CA ASP A 202 5.69 11.07 4.01
C ASP A 202 6.61 11.25 2.80
N ASN A 203 7.90 10.95 2.96
CA ASN A 203 8.88 11.04 1.88
C ASN A 203 8.54 10.06 0.74
N TRP A 204 8.14 8.85 1.08
CA TRP A 204 7.78 7.83 0.09
C TRP A 204 6.52 8.18 -0.69
N ILE A 205 5.50 8.72 -0.03
CA ILE A 205 4.28 9.19 -0.68
C ILE A 205 4.57 10.34 -1.65
N ALA A 206 5.41 11.31 -1.24
CA ALA A 206 5.85 12.38 -2.12
C ALA A 206 6.62 11.83 -3.34
N GLN A 207 7.48 10.84 -3.13
CA GLN A 207 8.19 10.15 -4.19
C GLN A 207 7.22 9.45 -5.17
N LEU A 208 6.25 8.67 -4.68
CA LEU A 208 5.24 8.02 -5.51
C LEU A 208 4.47 9.03 -6.37
N GLY A 209 4.12 10.19 -5.82
CA GLY A 209 3.53 11.29 -6.58
C GLY A 209 4.43 11.74 -7.74
N SER A 210 5.73 11.91 -7.49
CA SER A 210 6.70 12.33 -8.52
C SER A 210 6.99 11.25 -9.58
N GLU A 211 6.81 9.97 -9.24
CA GLU A 211 6.94 8.84 -10.17
C GLU A 211 5.69 8.65 -11.05
N GLY A 212 4.68 9.50 -10.90
CA GLY A 212 3.41 9.39 -11.61
C GLY A 212 2.56 8.22 -11.14
N PHE A 213 2.77 7.69 -9.93
CA PHE A 213 1.98 6.57 -9.40
C PHE A 213 0.49 6.91 -9.30
N LEU A 214 0.18 8.16 -8.95
CA LEU A 214 -1.18 8.68 -8.74
C LEU A 214 -1.83 9.24 -10.01
N GLU A 215 -1.06 9.39 -11.08
CA GLU A 215 -1.51 9.99 -12.33
C GLU A 215 -2.10 8.90 -13.26
N GLY A 216 -3.34 9.11 -13.72
CA GLY A 216 -3.91 8.34 -14.84
C GLY A 216 -3.18 8.65 -16.15
N GLU A 217 -3.12 7.70 -17.09
CA GLU A 217 -2.60 7.95 -18.44
C GLU A 217 -3.47 8.99 -19.17
N GLY A 218 -3.15 10.27 -18.97
CA GLY A 218 -3.50 11.35 -19.87
C GLY A 218 -2.36 11.55 -20.86
N ASP A 219 -2.68 11.67 -22.15
CA ASP A 219 -1.71 11.93 -23.22
C ASP A 219 -0.63 12.94 -22.79
N ALA A 220 0.62 12.47 -22.76
CA ALA A 220 1.76 13.25 -22.30
C ALA A 220 1.99 14.47 -23.21
N VAL A 221 1.75 15.67 -22.69
CA VAL A 221 2.38 16.89 -23.18
C VAL A 221 3.50 17.25 -22.22
N GLN A 222 4.73 16.99 -22.68
CA GLN A 222 5.96 17.43 -22.04
C GLN A 222 5.98 18.97 -21.97
N ASP A 223 5.93 19.52 -20.77
CA ASP A 223 6.47 20.85 -20.50
C ASP A 223 7.45 20.75 -19.33
N ALA A 224 8.72 20.81 -19.68
CA ALA A 224 9.82 20.93 -18.75
C ALA A 224 9.78 22.33 -18.10
N VAL A 225 9.75 22.37 -16.77
CA VAL A 225 10.10 23.59 -16.02
C VAL A 225 11.18 23.24 -15.01
N VAL A 226 12.40 23.65 -15.37
CA VAL A 226 13.57 23.76 -14.51
C VAL A 226 13.32 24.90 -13.52
N ILE A 227 13.48 24.65 -12.22
CA ILE A 227 13.66 25.71 -11.23
C ILE A 227 14.85 25.36 -10.34
N GLU A 228 15.83 26.26 -10.34
CA GLU A 228 17.14 26.15 -9.71
C GLU A 228 17.12 26.13 -8.17
N ALA A 229 18.17 25.53 -7.62
CA ALA A 229 18.53 25.48 -6.21
C ALA A 229 18.83 26.87 -5.60
N ALA A 230 18.46 27.07 -4.34
CA ALA A 230 19.05 28.09 -3.47
C ALA A 230 19.09 27.60 -2.02
N ALA A 231 20.31 27.32 -1.54
CA ALA A 231 20.64 27.06 -0.15
C ALA A 231 20.73 28.37 0.64
N VAL A 232 20.22 28.42 1.89
CA VAL A 232 20.74 29.26 3.00
C VAL A 232 20.30 28.64 4.35
N MET A 233 21.28 28.22 5.17
CA MET A 233 21.14 28.03 6.61
C MET A 233 21.36 29.36 7.35
N PRO A 234 20.88 29.50 8.61
CA PRO A 234 21.89 29.77 9.64
C PRO A 234 21.71 28.99 10.96
N ASP A 235 22.87 28.60 11.47
CA ASP A 235 23.23 28.10 12.80
C ASP A 235 22.62 28.87 13.98
N THR A 236 22.24 28.17 15.06
CA THR A 236 22.32 28.70 16.43
C THR A 236 22.44 27.54 17.44
N PRO A 237 23.29 27.67 18.50
CA PRO A 237 23.79 26.52 19.27
C PRO A 237 22.89 26.12 20.46
N PRO A 238 23.03 24.89 21.01
CA PRO A 238 22.22 24.42 22.13
C PRO A 238 22.70 24.99 23.47
N THR A 239 21.75 25.43 24.31
CA THR A 239 21.99 25.87 25.68
C THR A 239 21.67 24.74 26.66
N THR A 240 22.61 24.52 27.57
CA THR A 240 22.63 23.62 28.74
C THR A 240 21.40 23.76 29.65
N GLY A 241 20.84 22.64 30.12
CA GLY A 241 19.77 22.61 31.12
C GLY A 241 19.55 21.23 31.75
N THR A 242 20.28 20.98 32.83
CA THR A 242 20.08 20.06 33.98
C THR A 242 18.97 18.99 33.98
N MET A 243 19.41 17.77 34.36
CA MET A 243 18.62 16.67 34.90
C MET A 243 17.77 17.07 36.12
N GLU A 244 16.52 16.61 36.17
CA GLU A 244 15.81 16.28 37.41
C GLU A 244 14.62 15.32 37.13
N ASN A 245 14.83 14.07 37.57
CA ASN A 245 13.94 13.11 38.24
C ASN A 245 12.40 13.23 38.12
N LEU A 246 11.71 12.10 37.85
CA LEU A 246 10.46 11.71 38.51
C LEU A 246 10.19 10.20 38.32
N GLU A 247 10.24 9.47 39.44
CA GLU A 247 9.89 8.07 39.64
C GLU A 247 8.39 7.90 39.95
N GLN A 248 7.88 6.69 39.65
CA GLN A 248 6.73 5.97 40.24
C GLN A 248 5.30 6.37 39.84
N LEU A 249 4.53 5.37 39.35
CA LEU A 249 3.30 4.89 39.99
C LEU A 249 3.03 3.41 39.63
N ASP A 250 2.72 2.63 40.66
CA ASP A 250 2.47 1.19 40.72
C ASP A 250 1.06 0.75 40.27
N GLU A 251 1.03 -0.49 39.77
CA GLU A 251 0.11 -1.63 39.93
C GLU A 251 -1.43 -1.52 40.19
N ASN A 252 -2.10 -2.47 39.53
CA ASN A 252 -3.31 -3.24 39.89
C ASN A 252 -4.70 -2.72 39.48
N SER A 253 -5.32 -3.41 38.50
CA SER A 253 -6.59 -4.12 38.75
C SER A 253 -6.89 -5.19 37.69
N SER A 254 -6.91 -6.44 38.14
CA SER A 254 -7.42 -7.63 37.47
C SER A 254 -8.94 -7.61 37.26
N LEU A 255 -9.45 -8.26 36.20
CA LEU A 255 -10.39 -9.41 36.21
C LEU A 255 -11.16 -9.50 34.87
N LEU A 256 -10.97 -10.60 34.13
CA LEU A 256 -11.99 -11.61 33.90
C LEU A 256 -11.40 -12.80 33.13
N ASP A 257 -11.32 -13.92 33.83
CA ASP A 257 -11.12 -15.28 33.35
C ASP A 257 -12.46 -15.86 32.88
N GLN A 258 -12.48 -16.52 31.73
CA GLN A 258 -13.30 -17.70 31.47
C GLN A 258 -12.74 -18.52 30.30
N SER A 259 -11.77 -19.38 30.64
CA SER A 259 -11.46 -20.71 30.12
C SER A 259 -12.00 -21.17 28.73
N ILE A 260 -11.07 -21.48 27.82
CA ILE A 260 -11.03 -22.79 27.12
C ILE A 260 -9.56 -23.25 27.06
N ALA A 261 -9.28 -24.41 27.64
CA ALA A 261 -7.96 -25.04 27.64
C ALA A 261 -7.59 -25.62 26.26
N SER A 262 -6.38 -25.37 25.76
CA SER A 262 -5.32 -26.39 25.72
C SER A 262 -4.08 -25.95 24.91
N HIS A 263 -2.91 -26.13 25.54
CA HIS A 263 -1.52 -25.94 25.06
C HIS A 263 -1.01 -24.49 24.92
N ASP A 264 -0.80 -23.90 26.09
CA ASP A 264 0.02 -22.70 26.33
C ASP A 264 1.48 -22.97 25.94
N THR A 265 1.84 -22.62 24.70
CA THR A 265 3.23 -22.53 24.27
C THR A 265 3.71 -21.07 24.24
N GLY A 266 2.85 -20.11 24.55
CA GLY A 266 3.11 -18.70 24.28
C GLY A 266 3.17 -18.36 22.79
N PHE A 267 2.61 -19.21 21.91
CA PHE A 267 2.51 -18.98 20.46
C PHE A 267 1.06 -19.05 19.96
N LYS A 268 0.70 -18.16 19.04
CA LYS A 268 -0.54 -18.11 18.28
C LYS A 268 -0.36 -18.88 16.95
N PRO A 269 -1.26 -19.82 16.61
CA PRO A 269 -1.19 -20.55 15.34
C PRO A 269 -1.86 -19.76 14.20
N HIS A 270 -1.18 -19.68 13.06
CA HIS A 270 -1.67 -19.23 11.76
C HIS A 270 -1.55 -20.41 10.80
N THR A 271 -2.67 -21.05 10.45
CA THR A 271 -2.67 -22.27 9.62
C THR A 271 -3.05 -21.94 8.19
N ASN A 272 -2.14 -22.20 7.25
CA ASN A 272 -2.43 -22.16 5.82
C ASN A 272 -3.16 -23.45 5.44
N THR A 273 -4.42 -23.34 5.03
CA THR A 273 -5.29 -24.51 4.78
C THR A 273 -4.96 -25.23 3.48
N ILE A 274 -4.26 -24.56 2.56
CA ILE A 274 -3.84 -25.11 1.25
C ILE A 274 -2.57 -25.94 1.40
N THR A 275 -1.56 -25.41 2.10
CA THR A 275 -0.27 -26.11 2.28
C THR A 275 -0.27 -27.07 3.46
N GLY A 276 -1.23 -26.93 4.39
CA GLY A 276 -1.29 -27.73 5.62
C GLY A 276 -0.19 -27.39 6.63
N LYS A 277 0.49 -26.25 6.43
CA LYS A 277 1.50 -25.71 7.34
C LYS A 277 0.84 -24.80 8.37
N THR A 278 1.30 -24.89 9.60
CA THR A 278 0.92 -23.97 10.68
C THR A 278 2.15 -23.19 11.11
N MET A 279 2.11 -21.87 10.94
CA MET A 279 3.05 -20.95 11.56
C MET A 279 2.60 -20.68 12.99
N TRP A 280 3.55 -20.68 13.92
CA TRP A 280 3.34 -20.36 15.32
C TRP A 280 4.10 -19.07 15.59
N THR A 281 3.42 -17.98 15.93
CA THR A 281 4.01 -16.67 16.27
C THR A 281 3.92 -16.43 17.77
N SER A 282 5.00 -16.02 18.43
CA SER A 282 4.97 -15.80 19.88
C SER A 282 4.04 -14.65 20.24
N VAL A 283 3.47 -14.69 21.44
CA VAL A 283 2.55 -13.64 21.91
C VAL A 283 3.23 -12.28 21.99
N ASP A 284 4.56 -12.25 22.23
CA ASP A 284 5.39 -11.04 22.19
C ASP A 284 5.85 -10.65 20.77
N GLY A 285 5.52 -11.46 19.76
CA GLY A 285 5.89 -11.20 18.37
C GLY A 285 7.39 -11.27 18.08
N THR A 286 8.20 -11.88 18.93
CA THR A 286 9.67 -11.93 18.72
C THR A 286 10.14 -13.23 18.06
N LYS A 287 9.33 -14.28 18.08
CA LYS A 287 9.72 -15.63 17.64
C LYS A 287 8.63 -16.25 16.78
N CYS A 288 9.02 -17.00 15.76
CA CYS A 288 8.09 -17.87 15.05
C CYS A 288 8.71 -19.22 14.69
N PHE A 289 7.88 -20.22 14.40
CA PHE A 289 8.29 -21.49 13.79
C PHE A 289 7.15 -22.12 13.01
N ILE A 290 7.46 -22.96 12.03
CA ILE A 290 6.46 -23.65 11.19
C ILE A 290 6.42 -25.13 11.54
N THR A 291 5.21 -25.70 11.52
CA THR A 291 4.98 -27.14 11.60
C THR A 291 4.18 -27.63 10.41
N GLU A 292 4.54 -28.77 9.85
CA GLU A 292 3.76 -29.46 8.82
C GLU A 292 2.77 -30.44 9.48
N GLY A 293 1.47 -30.31 9.16
CA GLY A 293 0.41 -31.23 9.61
C GLY A 293 -0.76 -30.53 10.30
N THR A 294 -1.97 -31.06 10.09
CA THR A 294 -3.21 -30.57 10.71
C THR A 294 -3.06 -30.52 12.23
N SER A 295 -3.64 -29.48 12.85
CA SER A 295 -3.41 -28.92 14.20
C SER A 295 -3.41 -29.89 15.41
N ALA A 296 -3.59 -31.19 15.21
CA ALA A 296 -3.62 -32.22 16.24
C ALA A 296 -2.35 -33.08 16.32
N THR A 297 -1.38 -33.00 15.40
CA THR A 297 -0.19 -33.88 15.44
C THR A 297 1.05 -33.30 14.74
N ALA A 298 1.51 -32.12 15.17
CA ALA A 298 2.72 -31.51 14.63
C ALA A 298 4.00 -32.14 15.23
N THR A 299 4.92 -32.60 14.37
CA THR A 299 6.28 -33.02 14.77
C THR A 299 7.22 -31.83 14.62
N ARG A 300 7.88 -31.44 15.71
CA ARG A 300 8.84 -30.32 15.73
C ARG A 300 10.07 -30.65 14.85
N GLN A 301 10.24 -29.95 13.73
CA GLN A 301 11.55 -29.88 13.08
C GLN A 301 12.37 -28.80 13.80
N SER A 302 13.32 -29.22 14.63
CA SER A 302 14.29 -28.32 15.23
C SER A 302 15.50 -28.19 14.30
N THR A 303 15.56 -27.14 13.49
CA THR A 303 16.83 -26.70 12.90
C THR A 303 17.62 -26.01 14.01
N THR A 304 18.52 -26.77 14.63
CA THR A 304 19.45 -26.24 15.64
C THR A 304 20.71 -25.83 14.89
N PHE A 305 20.90 -24.55 14.61
CA PHE A 305 22.24 -24.07 14.24
C PHE A 305 23.03 -23.93 15.54
N SER A 306 24.11 -24.70 15.63
CA SER A 306 25.04 -24.64 16.77
C SER A 306 25.81 -23.33 16.69
N ALA A 307 26.00 -22.73 17.88
CA ALA A 307 26.60 -21.43 18.16
C ALA A 307 27.97 -21.16 17.55
#